data_AF-A0A4R3MQ60-F1
#
_entry.id   AF-A0A4R3MQ60-F1
#
_cell.length_a   1.000
_cell.length_b   1.000
_cell.length_c   1.000
_cell.angle_alpha   90.00
_cell.angle_beta   90.00
_cell.angle_gamma   90.00
#
_symmetry.space_group_name_H-M   'P 1'
#
loop_
_entity.id
_entity.type
_entity.pdbx_description
1 polymer ?
#
loop_
_entity_poly.entity_id
_entity_poly.type
_entity_poly.pdbx_seq_one_letter_code
_entity_poly.pdbx_strand_id
1 'polypeptide(L)'
;MVKLSKGKQQLLNYLGQPYCIKQIDLEDCVYLDMGEYDIEISGGRTTYSKVDIYVWRTKDRLEIVERHQDLKYDLLSIKAMLDDIRTRYSLQGVKEIVGEEVSYGL
;
A
#
# COMPACT_ATOMS: atom_id res chain seq x y z
N MET A 1 -3.21 -16.75 -18.74
CA MET A 1 -2.90 -16.21 -17.40
C MET A 1 -1.49 -15.66 -17.44
N VAL A 2 -1.31 -14.35 -17.30
CA VAL A 2 0.03 -13.76 -17.13
C VAL A 2 0.54 -14.23 -15.77
N LYS A 3 1.75 -14.78 -15.74
CA LYS A 3 2.36 -15.27 -14.50
C LYS A 3 2.91 -14.06 -13.76
N LEU A 4 2.45 -13.86 -12.52
CA LEU A 4 3.01 -12.84 -11.63
C LEU A 4 4.53 -12.99 -11.56
N SER A 5 5.26 -11.87 -11.59
CA SER A 5 6.73 -11.91 -11.55
C SER A 5 7.24 -12.55 -10.24
N LYS A 6 8.45 -13.11 -10.28
CA LYS A 6 8.99 -13.88 -9.14
C LYS A 6 9.08 -13.04 -7.86
N GLY A 7 9.52 -11.78 -7.96
CA GLY A 7 9.57 -10.88 -6.81
C GLY A 7 8.16 -10.62 -6.29
N LYS A 8 7.26 -10.10 -7.11
CA LYS A 8 5.86 -9.88 -6.69
C LYS A 8 5.19 -11.10 -6.06
N GLN A 9 5.40 -12.31 -6.59
CA GLN A 9 4.87 -13.54 -5.98
C GLN A 9 5.46 -13.80 -4.60
N GLN A 10 6.76 -13.60 -4.41
CA GLN A 10 7.40 -13.75 -3.11
C GLN A 10 6.91 -12.70 -2.11
N LEU A 11 6.79 -11.44 -2.54
CA LEU A 11 6.25 -10.37 -1.70
C LEU A 11 4.82 -10.68 -1.28
N LEU A 12 3.94 -11.05 -2.22
CA LEU A 12 2.55 -11.39 -1.93
C LEU A 12 2.45 -12.59 -0.97
N ASN A 13 3.26 -13.63 -1.17
CA ASN A 13 3.29 -14.77 -0.25
C ASN A 13 3.76 -14.39 1.15
N TYR A 14 4.71 -13.45 1.25
CA TYR A 14 5.24 -12.99 2.53
C TYR A 14 4.23 -12.10 3.29
N LEU A 15 3.55 -11.21 2.58
CA LEU A 15 2.55 -10.31 3.17
C LEU A 15 1.26 -11.06 3.52
N GLY A 16 0.84 -12.01 2.68
CA GLY A 16 -0.39 -12.77 2.85
C GLY A 16 -1.65 -11.92 2.73
N GLN A 17 -2.78 -12.48 3.17
CA GLN A 17 -4.03 -11.73 3.27
C GLN A 17 -3.87 -10.56 4.27
N PRO A 18 -4.45 -9.39 4.02
CA PRO A 18 -5.45 -9.08 2.98
C PRO A 18 -4.88 -8.61 1.62
N TYR A 19 -3.57 -8.75 1.35
CA TYR A 19 -3.01 -8.33 0.06
C TYR A 19 -3.45 -9.26 -1.09
N CYS A 20 -3.65 -8.67 -2.26
CA CYS A 20 -4.04 -9.37 -3.48
C CYS A 20 -3.26 -8.86 -4.69
N ILE A 21 -3.61 -9.38 -5.88
CA ILE A 21 -3.08 -8.91 -7.17
C ILE A 21 -4.14 -8.00 -7.79
N LYS A 22 -3.73 -6.82 -8.26
CA LYS A 22 -4.58 -5.90 -9.03
C LYS A 22 -3.84 -5.40 -10.26
N GLN A 23 -4.51 -5.39 -11.41
CA GLN A 23 -3.95 -4.84 -12.64
C GLN A 23 -4.12 -3.31 -12.65
N ILE A 24 -3.02 -2.57 -12.71
CA ILE A 24 -2.97 -1.09 -12.74
C ILE A 24 -1.97 -0.69 -13.82
N ASP A 25 -2.35 0.21 -14.73
CA ASP A 25 -1.49 0.70 -15.81
C ASP A 25 -0.76 -0.41 -16.61
N LEU A 26 -1.50 -1.50 -16.92
CA LEU A 26 -1.02 -2.69 -17.63
C LEU A 26 0.00 -3.55 -16.84
N GLU A 27 0.20 -3.27 -15.56
CA GLU A 27 1.05 -4.02 -14.63
C GLU A 27 0.21 -4.79 -13.60
N ASP A 28 0.54 -6.06 -13.35
CA ASP A 28 0.02 -6.78 -12.18
C ASP A 28 0.78 -6.31 -10.93
N CYS A 29 0.13 -5.52 -10.07
CA CYS A 29 0.67 -4.98 -8.82
C CYS A 29 0.24 -5.81 -7.62
N VAL A 30 1.05 -5.79 -6.54
CA VAL A 30 0.58 -6.24 -5.22
C VAL A 30 -0.22 -5.09 -4.61
N TYR A 31 -1.40 -5.38 -4.10
CA TYR A 31 -2.38 -4.36 -3.76
C TYR A 31 -3.10 -4.66 -2.46
N LEU A 32 -3.47 -3.60 -1.73
CA LEU A 32 -4.32 -3.65 -0.55
C LEU A 32 -5.42 -2.58 -0.65
N ASP A 33 -6.67 -3.04 -0.59
CA ASP A 33 -7.85 -2.18 -0.41
C ASP A 33 -8.02 -1.86 1.08
N MET A 34 -8.12 -0.57 1.43
CA MET A 34 -8.47 -0.13 2.80
C MET A 34 -9.69 0.80 2.82
N GLY A 35 -10.52 0.78 1.77
CA GLY A 35 -11.74 1.58 1.65
C GLY A 35 -11.50 2.97 1.07
N GLU A 36 -11.18 3.96 1.91
CA GLU A 36 -10.93 5.34 1.45
C GLU A 36 -9.54 5.49 0.80
N TYR A 37 -8.58 4.71 1.32
CA TYR A 37 -7.21 4.69 0.87
C TYR A 37 -6.81 3.29 0.46
N ASP A 38 -6.00 3.18 -0.57
CA ASP A 38 -5.46 1.91 -1.04
C ASP A 38 -3.95 1.96 -1.11
N ILE A 39 -3.31 0.79 -1.02
CA ILE A 39 -1.88 0.66 -1.23
C ILE A 39 -1.64 -0.13 -2.51
N GLU A 40 -0.89 0.47 -3.42
CA GLU A 40 -0.33 -0.18 -4.58
C GLU A 40 1.18 -0.40 -4.37
N ILE A 41 1.66 -1.59 -4.75
CA ILE A 41 3.06 -1.93 -4.79
C ILE A 41 3.42 -2.39 -6.21
N SER A 42 4.15 -1.52 -6.91
CA SER A 42 4.62 -1.70 -8.30
C SER A 42 6.09 -2.11 -8.34
N GLY A 43 6.57 -2.58 -9.50
CA GLY A 43 7.94 -3.03 -9.70
C GLY A 43 8.18 -4.45 -9.20
N GLY A 44 9.29 -4.71 -8.52
CA GLY A 44 9.54 -6.02 -7.91
C GLY A 44 9.57 -7.19 -8.90
N ARG A 45 10.01 -6.98 -10.15
CA ARG A 45 10.09 -8.03 -11.18
C ARG A 45 10.92 -9.23 -10.69
N THR A 46 12.00 -8.94 -9.97
CA THR A 46 12.87 -9.90 -9.30
C THR A 46 13.15 -9.45 -7.87
N THR A 47 13.80 -10.30 -7.07
CA THR A 47 14.28 -9.97 -5.71
C THR A 47 15.45 -8.99 -5.69
N TYR A 48 15.96 -8.58 -6.85
CA TYR A 48 17.02 -7.57 -6.99
C TYR A 48 16.47 -6.26 -7.57
N SER A 49 15.24 -6.28 -8.08
CA SER A 49 14.57 -5.12 -8.66
C SER A 49 14.10 -4.18 -7.57
N LYS A 50 14.00 -2.89 -7.88
CA LYS A 50 13.38 -1.92 -6.99
C LYS A 50 11.87 -2.13 -6.90
N VAL A 51 11.29 -1.61 -5.83
CA VAL A 51 9.85 -1.61 -5.56
C VAL A 51 9.43 -0.18 -5.30
N ASP A 52 8.26 0.19 -5.83
CA ASP A 52 7.62 1.46 -5.52
C ASP A 52 6.32 1.18 -4.77
N ILE A 53 6.00 2.04 -3.80
CA ILE A 53 4.78 1.98 -3.00
C ILE A 53 4.03 3.29 -3.19
N TYR A 54 2.76 3.19 -3.56
CA TYR A 54 1.85 4.32 -3.75
C TYR A 54 0.65 4.16 -2.83
N VAL A 55 0.32 5.24 -2.12
CA VAL A 55 -0.95 5.33 -1.38
C VAL A 55 -1.91 6.16 -2.21
N TRP A 56 -3.01 5.54 -2.59
CA TRP A 56 -4.09 6.18 -3.33
C TRP A 56 -5.18 6.61 -2.37
N ARG A 57 -5.71 7.81 -2.53
CA ARG A 57 -7.08 8.13 -2.10
C ARG A 57 -8.00 7.74 -3.25
N THR A 58 -9.04 6.98 -2.96
CA THR A 58 -9.96 6.43 -3.98
C THR A 58 -11.39 6.91 -3.82
N LYS A 59 -11.75 7.42 -2.63
CA LYS A 59 -13.04 8.06 -2.39
C LYS A 59 -13.00 9.53 -2.83
N ASP A 60 -14.06 9.96 -3.53
CA ASP A 60 -14.31 11.31 -4.07
C ASP A 60 -13.35 11.78 -5.18
N ARG A 61 -12.06 11.46 -5.08
CA ARG A 61 -11.05 11.75 -6.09
C ARG A 61 -9.99 10.65 -6.09
N LEU A 62 -9.66 10.16 -7.27
CA LEU A 62 -8.51 9.28 -7.46
C LEU A 62 -7.22 10.11 -7.50
N GLU A 63 -6.43 10.05 -6.42
CA GLU A 63 -5.17 10.77 -6.32
C GLU A 63 -4.13 9.99 -5.51
N ILE A 64 -2.86 10.15 -5.86
CA ILE A 64 -1.76 9.59 -5.05
C ILE A 64 -1.43 10.58 -3.95
N VAL A 65 -1.62 10.18 -2.70
CA VAL A 65 -1.39 11.01 -1.51
C VAL A 65 -0.01 10.76 -0.87
N GLU A 66 0.62 9.62 -1.17
CA GLU A 66 1.97 9.29 -0.68
C GLU A 66 2.71 8.40 -1.69
N ARG A 67 4.03 8.60 -1.80
CA ARG A 67 4.91 7.85 -2.72
C ARG A 67 6.22 7.48 -2.04
N HIS A 68 6.63 6.22 -2.17
CA HIS A 68 7.97 5.75 -1.84
C HIS A 68 8.53 5.04 -3.04
N GLN A 69 9.63 5.54 -3.60
CA GLN A 69 10.18 5.04 -4.86
C GLN A 69 11.59 4.48 -4.69
N ASP A 70 11.97 3.61 -5.61
CA ASP A 70 13.30 3.00 -5.68
C ASP A 70 13.71 2.22 -4.42
N LEU A 71 12.73 1.65 -3.71
CA LEU A 71 12.96 0.89 -2.49
C LEU A 71 13.72 -0.39 -2.80
N LYS A 72 14.72 -0.70 -1.97
CA LYS A 72 15.41 -1.98 -2.04
C LYS A 72 14.40 -3.09 -1.74
N TYR A 73 14.47 -4.18 -2.51
CA TYR A 73 13.69 -5.38 -2.26
C TYR A 73 14.15 -6.07 -0.98
N ASP A 74 13.64 -5.60 0.16
CA ASP A 74 13.85 -6.15 1.48
C ASP A 74 12.50 -6.36 2.14
N LEU A 75 12.10 -7.62 2.30
CA LEU A 75 10.75 -7.97 2.72
C LEU A 75 10.38 -7.41 4.09
N LEU A 76 11.34 -7.39 5.03
CA LEU A 76 11.12 -6.91 6.39
C LEU A 76 10.92 -5.39 6.40
N SER A 77 11.78 -4.64 5.72
CA SER A 77 11.69 -3.19 5.63
C SER A 77 10.44 -2.74 4.88
N ILE A 78 10.12 -3.42 3.78
CA ILE A 78 8.88 -3.18 3.02
C ILE A 78 7.67 -3.42 3.92
N LYS A 79 7.62 -4.55 4.64
CA LYS A 79 6.50 -4.83 5.55
C LYS A 79 6.39 -3.81 6.67
N ALA A 80 7.49 -3.41 7.30
CA ALA A 80 7.48 -2.40 8.35
C ALA A 80 6.94 -1.05 7.85
N MET A 81 7.32 -0.64 6.64
CA MET A 81 6.78 0.55 5.99
C MET A 81 5.29 0.43 5.70
N LEU A 82 4.85 -0.72 5.19
CA LEU A 82 3.44 -0.99 4.93
C LEU A 82 2.61 -0.98 6.22
N ASP A 83 3.12 -1.54 7.31
CA ASP A 83 2.44 -1.52 8.61
C ASP A 83 2.29 -0.08 9.12
N ASP A 84 3.32 0.78 9.01
CA ASP A 84 3.23 2.21 9.36
C ASP A 84 2.18 2.95 8.53
N ILE A 85 2.23 2.80 7.19
CA ILE A 85 1.27 3.40 6.27
C ILE A 85 -0.16 2.99 6.66
N ARG A 86 -0.39 1.69 6.86
CA ARG A 86 -1.70 1.18 7.27
C ARG A 86 -2.16 1.81 8.57
N THR A 87 -1.29 1.91 9.58
CA THR A 87 -1.64 2.59 10.83
C THR A 87 -2.07 4.04 10.59
N ARG A 88 -1.31 4.82 9.81
CA ARG A 88 -1.62 6.25 9.59
C ARG A 88 -2.91 6.47 8.79
N TYR A 89 -3.18 5.65 7.78
CA TYR A 89 -4.32 5.84 6.89
C TYR A 89 -5.59 5.11 7.35
N SER A 90 -5.48 4.03 8.12
CA SER A 90 -6.65 3.42 8.78
C SER A 90 -7.20 4.30 9.92
N LEU A 91 -6.36 5.10 10.59
CA LEU A 91 -6.82 6.02 11.64
C LEU A 91 -7.51 7.29 11.10
N GLN A 92 -7.20 7.71 9.87
CA GLN A 92 -7.81 8.90 9.28
C GLN A 92 -9.29 8.67 8.90
N GLY A 93 -9.66 7.46 8.50
CA GLY A 93 -11.06 7.07 8.31
C GLY A 93 -11.90 7.07 9.60
N VAL A 94 -11.25 7.05 10.79
CA VAL A 94 -11.95 7.18 12.08
C VAL A 94 -12.21 8.66 12.40
N LYS A 95 -11.27 9.56 12.12
CA LYS A 95 -11.40 10.99 12.41
C LYS A 95 -12.49 11.71 11.60
N GLU A 96 -12.86 11.21 10.42
CA GLU A 96 -14.01 11.74 9.68
C GLU A 96 -15.36 11.20 10.21
N ILE A 97 -15.38 10.04 10.86
CA ILE A 97 -16.62 9.43 11.41
C ILE A 97 -16.93 9.99 12.81
N VAL A 98 -15.90 10.26 13.63
CA VAL A 98 -16.05 11.01 14.88
C VAL A 98 -15.65 12.45 14.62
N GLY A 99 -16.64 13.31 14.37
CA GLY A 99 -16.49 14.76 14.48
C GLY A 99 -16.24 15.17 15.93
N GLU A 100 -15.09 14.81 16.50
CA GLU A 100 -14.70 15.19 17.86
C GLU A 100 -13.54 16.19 17.83
N GLU A 101 -13.87 17.42 18.22
CA GLU A 101 -12.93 18.41 18.72
C GLU A 101 -12.15 17.80 19.90
N VAL A 102 -10.87 17.52 19.69
CA VAL A 102 -9.98 17.22 20.81
C VAL A 102 -9.53 18.54 21.42
N SER A 103 -10.33 19.04 22.37
CA SER A 103 -9.90 20.11 23.26
C SER A 103 -8.91 19.54 24.28
N TYR A 104 -7.64 19.96 24.17
CA TYR A 104 -6.69 19.77 25.27
C TYR A 104 -6.98 20.85 26.31
N GLY A 105 -7.71 20.45 27.36
CA GLY A 105 -7.89 21.24 28.57
C GLY A 105 -6.54 21.54 29.23
N LEU A 106 -6.47 22.77 29.76
CA LEU A 106 -5.34 23.48 30.39
C LEU A 106 -4.47 22.68 31.36
#